data_AF-A0A964XVE6-F1
#
_entry.id   AF-A0A964XVE6-F1
#
_cell.length_a   1.000
_cell.length_b   1.000
_cell.length_c   1.000
_cell.angle_alpha   90.00
_cell.angle_beta   90.00
_cell.angle_gamma   90.00
#
_symmetry.space_group_name_H-M   'P 1'
#
loop_
_entity.id
_entity.type
_entity.pdbx_description
1 polymer ?
#
loop_
_entity_poly.entity_id
_entity_poly.type
_entity_poly.pdbx_seq_one_letter_code
_entity_poly.pdbx_strand_id
1 'polypeptide(L)'
;MQENVSDYVIRTGLQPCDVSPSEWDALLADQDQPTPFMRHAYLQALHDSGSACADTGWEPAFVGLWRENALVAACPLYLKDHSYGEYVFDWAWADAYQRHGLRYYPKALIAVPFTPVPGSRLLARDAESRRRLCQAVLAWCELSELSSLHLLFASEADLQATQSLGWMQRHTVQFHWQRQGLRDFDDYLASLTQEKRKKIRQERRRVQEAGVSFRHARGTDISAQDWAFFYQCYERTYLEHGNRPYLQPGFFADMARHLPD
;
A
#
# COMPACT_ATOMS: atom_id res chain seq x y z
N MET A 1 -35.52 16.84 22.53
CA MET A 1 -34.95 16.09 21.40
C MET A 1 -33.60 15.61 21.87
N GLN A 2 -33.52 14.36 22.34
CA GLN A 2 -32.27 13.77 22.84
C GLN A 2 -31.32 13.61 21.65
N GLU A 3 -30.20 14.32 21.68
CA GLU A 3 -29.10 14.09 20.75
C GLU A 3 -28.58 12.67 20.99
N ASN A 4 -28.67 11.83 19.95
CA ASN A 4 -28.10 10.48 19.94
C ASN A 4 -26.61 10.58 20.29
N VAL A 5 -26.24 10.13 21.49
CA VAL A 5 -24.85 9.84 21.83
C VAL A 5 -24.37 8.82 20.81
N SER A 6 -23.35 9.18 20.02
CA SER A 6 -22.85 8.40 18.91
C SER A 6 -22.40 7.01 19.38
N ASP A 7 -23.06 5.93 18.95
CA ASP A 7 -22.77 4.49 19.23
C ASP A 7 -21.39 4.00 18.72
N TYR A 8 -20.50 4.92 18.36
CA TYR A 8 -19.21 4.61 17.77
C TYR A 8 -18.07 4.80 18.79
N VAL A 9 -17.17 3.83 18.84
CA VAL A 9 -15.91 3.89 19.57
C VAL A 9 -14.77 4.01 18.57
N ILE A 10 -13.98 5.08 18.68
CA ILE A 10 -12.76 5.27 17.90
C ILE A 10 -11.59 4.72 18.71
N ARG A 11 -10.75 3.90 18.10
CA ARG A 11 -9.44 3.52 18.66
C ARG A 11 -8.35 3.94 17.70
N THR A 12 -7.32 4.61 18.21
CA THR A 12 -6.18 5.14 17.47
C THR A 12 -4.88 4.56 18.02
N GLY A 13 -3.76 4.73 17.31
CA GLY A 13 -2.47 4.22 17.75
C GLY A 13 -2.37 2.69 17.75
N LEU A 14 -3.22 2.03 16.96
CA LEU A 14 -3.25 0.58 16.86
C LEU A 14 -2.09 0.09 15.97
N GLN A 15 -1.71 -1.15 16.17
CA GLN A 15 -0.89 -1.93 15.25
C GLN A 15 -1.77 -2.95 14.51
N PRO A 16 -1.29 -3.56 13.42
CA PRO A 16 -2.03 -4.62 12.74
C PRO A 16 -2.50 -5.74 13.69
N CYS A 17 -1.66 -6.13 14.65
CA CYS A 17 -1.95 -7.21 15.59
C CYS A 17 -3.07 -6.89 16.60
N ASP A 18 -3.43 -5.60 16.77
CA ASP A 18 -4.52 -5.18 17.65
C ASP A 18 -5.90 -5.30 17.00
N VAL A 19 -5.94 -5.59 15.69
CA VAL A 19 -7.17 -5.71 14.90
C VAL A 19 -7.36 -7.14 14.46
N SER A 20 -8.58 -7.67 14.62
CA SER A 20 -8.92 -9.03 14.17
C SER A 20 -8.69 -9.18 12.66
N PRO A 21 -7.90 -10.18 12.21
CA PRO A 21 -7.68 -10.43 10.79
C PRO A 21 -8.98 -10.66 10.01
N SER A 22 -9.94 -11.39 10.61
CA SER A 22 -11.20 -11.72 9.96
C SER A 22 -12.11 -10.50 9.81
N GLU A 23 -12.12 -9.59 10.80
CA GLU A 23 -12.91 -8.36 10.71
C GLU A 23 -12.31 -7.39 9.69
N TRP A 24 -10.99 -7.25 9.69
CA TRP A 24 -10.26 -6.42 8.72
C TRP A 24 -10.47 -6.91 7.29
N ASP A 25 -10.23 -8.20 7.03
CA ASP A 25 -10.38 -8.78 5.69
C ASP A 25 -11.85 -8.79 5.25
N ALA A 26 -12.81 -8.89 6.17
CA ALA A 26 -14.21 -8.71 5.86
C ALA A 26 -14.55 -7.27 5.46
N LEU A 27 -13.93 -6.24 6.06
CA LEU A 27 -14.06 -4.87 5.56
C LEU A 27 -13.43 -4.73 4.18
N LEU A 28 -12.23 -5.30 3.98
CA LEU A 28 -11.52 -5.23 2.70
C LEU A 28 -12.36 -5.81 1.56
N ALA A 29 -13.01 -6.96 1.77
CA ALA A 29 -13.83 -7.62 0.77
C ALA A 29 -15.00 -6.76 0.26
N ASP A 30 -15.51 -5.84 1.09
CA ASP A 30 -16.64 -4.95 0.76
C ASP A 30 -16.22 -3.68 0.01
N GLN A 31 -14.92 -3.46 -0.22
CA GLN A 31 -14.45 -2.21 -0.83
C GLN A 31 -14.62 -2.17 -2.36
N ASP A 32 -14.59 -0.96 -2.91
CA ASP A 32 -14.70 -0.70 -4.35
C ASP A 32 -13.47 -1.15 -5.15
N GLN A 33 -12.30 -1.12 -4.53
CA GLN A 33 -11.04 -1.53 -5.14
C GLN A 33 -10.14 -2.26 -4.13
N PRO A 34 -10.51 -3.48 -3.71
CA PRO A 34 -9.71 -4.27 -2.79
C PRO A 34 -8.38 -4.67 -3.45
N THR A 35 -7.31 -4.73 -2.65
CA THR A 35 -5.99 -5.14 -3.12
C THR A 35 -5.40 -6.17 -2.16
N PRO A 36 -4.57 -7.12 -2.65
CA PRO A 36 -3.89 -8.07 -1.77
C PRO A 36 -2.97 -7.38 -0.76
N PHE A 37 -2.50 -6.18 -1.07
CA PHE A 37 -1.61 -5.36 -0.24
C PHE A 37 -2.30 -4.71 0.97
N MET A 38 -3.64 -4.72 0.99
CA MET A 38 -4.44 -4.28 2.13
C MET A 38 -4.96 -5.45 2.96
N ARG A 39 -4.63 -6.71 2.64
CA ARG A 39 -5.00 -7.85 3.49
C ARG A 39 -4.28 -7.74 4.84
N HIS A 40 -4.95 -8.16 5.90
CA HIS A 40 -4.38 -8.11 7.26
C HIS A 40 -3.02 -8.80 7.33
N ALA A 41 -2.93 -10.02 6.79
CA ALA A 41 -1.68 -10.81 6.78
C ALA A 41 -0.52 -10.12 6.04
N TYR A 42 -0.81 -9.31 5.01
CA TYR A 42 0.22 -8.55 4.29
C TYR A 42 0.77 -7.42 5.17
N LEU A 43 -0.13 -6.65 5.79
CA LEU A 43 0.23 -5.58 6.70
C LEU A 43 0.96 -6.13 7.93
N GLN A 44 0.48 -7.22 8.52
CA GLN A 44 1.15 -7.89 9.63
C GLN A 44 2.58 -8.33 9.27
N ALA A 45 2.77 -8.97 8.12
CA ALA A 45 4.09 -9.41 7.64
C ALA A 45 5.09 -8.25 7.50
N LEU A 46 4.64 -7.07 7.07
CA LEU A 46 5.50 -5.89 6.98
C LEU A 46 6.02 -5.47 8.37
N HIS A 47 5.19 -5.58 9.40
CA HIS A 47 5.54 -5.15 10.76
C HIS A 47 6.33 -6.23 11.51
N ASP A 48 5.91 -7.49 11.45
CA ASP A 48 6.58 -8.62 12.12
C ASP A 48 8.01 -8.82 11.62
N SER A 49 8.23 -8.54 10.33
CA SER A 49 9.57 -8.61 9.73
C SER A 49 10.46 -7.41 10.04
N GLY A 50 9.92 -6.34 10.64
CA GLY A 50 10.62 -5.07 10.82
C GLY A 50 10.82 -4.26 9.53
N SER A 51 10.11 -4.59 8.45
CA SER A 51 10.18 -3.83 7.20
C SER A 51 9.51 -2.46 7.36
N ALA A 52 8.31 -2.43 7.94
CA ALA A 52 7.57 -1.21 8.27
C ALA A 52 7.48 -1.07 9.80
N CYS A 53 8.40 -0.30 10.37
CA CYS A 53 8.45 0.01 11.80
C CYS A 53 8.95 1.44 12.03
N ALA A 54 8.93 1.91 13.27
CA ALA A 54 9.40 3.24 13.63
C ALA A 54 10.85 3.50 13.17
N ASP A 55 11.76 2.52 13.29
CA ASP A 55 13.15 2.65 12.85
C ASP A 55 13.32 2.83 11.34
N THR A 56 12.35 2.35 10.53
CA THR A 56 12.31 2.57 9.07
C THR A 56 11.43 3.77 8.70
N GLY A 57 11.01 4.54 9.70
CA GLY A 57 10.15 5.70 9.58
C GLY A 57 8.71 5.36 9.25
N TRP A 58 8.24 4.14 9.52
CA TRP A 58 6.86 3.67 9.35
C TRP A 58 6.28 3.28 10.71
N GLU A 59 6.20 4.24 11.63
CA GLU A 59 5.62 4.00 12.94
C GLU A 59 4.10 3.78 12.81
N PRO A 60 3.56 2.60 13.18
CA PRO A 60 2.14 2.31 13.03
C PRO A 60 1.31 3.10 14.04
N ALA A 61 0.22 3.68 13.54
CA ALA A 61 -0.81 4.31 14.35
C ALA A 61 -2.19 4.09 13.71
N PHE A 62 -2.50 2.83 13.39
CA PHE A 62 -3.75 2.42 12.75
C PHE A 62 -4.96 2.97 13.51
N VAL A 63 -6.01 3.27 12.76
CA VAL A 63 -7.26 3.81 13.31
C VAL A 63 -8.40 2.90 12.93
N GLY A 64 -9.23 2.57 13.91
CA GLY A 64 -10.45 1.81 13.72
C GLY A 64 -11.65 2.49 14.36
N LEU A 65 -12.81 2.19 13.78
CA LEU A 65 -14.12 2.62 14.22
C LEU A 65 -14.94 1.37 14.51
N TRP A 66 -15.40 1.24 15.75
CA TRP A 66 -16.30 0.18 16.18
C TRP A 66 -17.69 0.76 16.41
N ARG A 67 -18.72 -0.01 16.05
CA ARG A 67 -20.08 0.24 16.49
C ARG A 67 -20.49 -0.93 17.36
N GLU A 68 -20.89 -0.65 18.61
CA GLU A 68 -20.99 -1.67 19.65
C GLU A 68 -19.65 -2.42 19.79
N ASN A 69 -19.58 -3.68 19.34
CA ASN A 69 -18.37 -4.51 19.34
C ASN A 69 -17.87 -4.89 17.94
N ALA A 70 -18.51 -4.43 16.87
CA ALA A 70 -18.14 -4.80 15.50
C ALA A 70 -17.26 -3.72 14.86
N LEU A 71 -16.16 -4.13 14.23
CA LEU A 71 -15.35 -3.22 13.42
C LEU A 71 -16.12 -2.83 12.15
N VAL A 72 -16.43 -1.53 12.03
CA VAL A 72 -17.23 -0.97 10.93
C VAL A 72 -16.44 -0.11 9.95
N ALA A 73 -15.28 0.41 10.38
CA ALA A 73 -14.30 1.03 9.49
C ALA A 73 -12.89 0.97 10.09
N ALA A 74 -11.87 0.92 9.24
CA ALA A 74 -10.47 0.98 9.65
C ALA A 74 -9.56 1.46 8.52
N CYS A 75 -8.40 2.01 8.86
CA CYS A 75 -7.35 2.29 7.89
C CYS A 75 -5.96 2.10 8.49
N PRO A 76 -4.98 1.68 7.67
CA PRO A 76 -3.59 1.75 8.07
C PRO A 76 -3.18 3.22 8.12
N LEU A 77 -2.55 3.63 9.21
CA LEU A 77 -2.02 4.98 9.35
C LEU A 77 -0.62 4.87 9.96
N TYR A 78 0.29 5.70 9.46
CA TYR A 78 1.67 5.74 9.90
C TYR A 78 2.11 7.16 10.22
N LEU A 79 2.88 7.31 11.29
CA LEU A 79 3.65 8.53 11.55
C LEU A 79 4.97 8.44 10.79
N LYS A 80 5.29 9.53 10.07
CA LYS A 80 6.46 9.62 9.19
C LYS A 80 7.31 10.82 9.58
N ASP A 81 8.61 10.58 9.74
CA ASP A 81 9.64 11.63 9.88
C ASP A 81 10.38 11.93 8.56
N HIS A 82 10.05 11.21 7.50
CA HIS A 82 10.58 11.39 6.15
C HIS A 82 9.64 10.81 5.09
N SER A 83 9.82 11.20 3.82
CA SER A 83 9.01 10.69 2.69
C SER A 83 9.52 9.38 2.03
N TYR A 84 10.62 8.77 2.51
CA TYR A 84 11.11 7.52 1.92
C TYR A 84 10.12 6.36 2.06
N GLY A 85 10.05 5.53 1.01
CA GLY A 85 9.16 4.38 0.89
C GLY A 85 7.73 4.72 0.44
N GLU A 86 7.34 6.00 0.36
CA GLU A 86 5.98 6.41 0.00
C GLU A 86 5.73 6.41 -1.51
N TYR A 87 6.81 6.48 -2.31
CA TYR A 87 6.79 6.69 -3.77
C TYR A 87 6.08 7.97 -4.24
N VAL A 88 5.67 8.83 -3.30
CA VAL A 88 5.27 10.21 -3.50
C VAL A 88 6.11 11.04 -2.52
N PHE A 89 6.86 12.01 -3.05
CA PHE A 89 7.84 12.74 -2.27
C PHE A 89 7.36 14.16 -1.98
N ASP A 90 7.38 14.54 -0.70
CA ASP A 90 6.89 15.84 -0.22
C ASP A 90 8.01 16.86 0.01
N TRP A 91 9.12 16.72 -0.71
CA TRP A 91 10.32 17.54 -0.50
C TRP A 91 10.04 19.02 -0.71
N ALA A 92 9.17 19.36 -1.67
CA ALA A 92 8.74 20.73 -1.91
C ALA A 92 7.92 21.30 -0.74
N TRP A 93 7.10 20.49 -0.07
CA TRP A 93 6.35 20.91 1.12
C TRP A 93 7.28 21.08 2.32
N ALA A 94 8.16 20.10 2.54
CA ALA A 94 9.14 20.15 3.62
C ALA A 94 10.07 21.36 3.50
N ASP A 95 10.58 21.65 2.30
CA ASP A 95 11.41 22.83 2.02
C ASP A 95 10.64 24.14 2.24
N ALA A 96 9.38 24.22 1.81
CA ALA A 96 8.54 25.39 2.06
C ALA A 96 8.34 25.64 3.56
N TYR A 97 8.00 24.61 4.35
CA TYR A 97 7.87 24.72 5.81
C TYR A 97 9.17 25.21 6.46
N GLN A 98 10.31 24.61 6.08
CA GLN A 98 11.61 24.97 6.61
C GLN A 98 11.98 26.44 6.31
N ARG A 99 11.69 26.93 5.10
CA ARG A 99 11.90 28.34 4.73
C ARG A 99 11.07 29.32 5.56
N HIS A 100 9.98 28.86 6.15
CA HIS A 100 9.13 29.64 7.05
C HIS A 100 9.35 29.32 8.55
N GLY A 101 10.40 28.57 8.90
CA GLY A 101 10.72 28.22 10.29
C GLY A 101 9.73 27.23 10.92
N LEU A 102 8.93 26.52 10.10
CA LEU A 102 7.99 25.51 10.54
C LEU A 102 8.58 24.11 10.38
N ARG A 103 8.11 23.17 11.21
CA ARG A 103 8.46 21.75 11.08
C ARG A 103 7.42 21.04 10.22
N TYR A 104 7.86 20.39 9.15
CA TYR A 104 6.99 19.57 8.31
C TYR A 104 6.83 18.14 8.82
N TYR A 105 7.74 17.66 9.67
CA TYR A 105 7.65 16.33 10.28
C TYR A 105 7.48 16.46 11.80
N PRO A 106 6.79 15.51 12.46
CA PRO A 106 6.15 14.34 11.88
C PRO A 106 4.86 14.68 11.10
N LYS A 107 4.54 13.85 10.10
CA LYS A 107 3.26 13.86 9.37
C LYS A 107 2.55 12.52 9.52
N ALA A 108 1.23 12.49 9.32
CA ALA A 108 0.45 11.26 9.20
C ALA A 108 0.31 10.82 7.74
N LEU A 109 0.34 9.51 7.53
CA LEU A 109 0.21 8.89 6.22
C LEU A 109 -0.73 7.68 6.26
N ILE A 110 -1.79 7.72 5.47
CA ILE A 110 -2.63 6.58 5.13
C ILE A 110 -2.16 6.02 3.77
N ALA A 111 -1.46 4.89 3.81
CA ALA A 111 -0.94 4.19 2.64
C ALA A 111 -0.62 2.73 2.98
N VAL A 112 -0.25 1.95 1.96
CA VAL A 112 0.44 0.67 2.19
C VAL A 112 1.95 0.92 2.12
N PRO A 113 2.75 0.49 3.11
CA PRO A 113 4.20 0.66 3.06
C PRO A 113 4.81 0.06 1.79
N PHE A 114 5.70 0.83 1.18
CA PHE A 114 6.52 0.42 0.03
C PHE A 114 5.72 -0.03 -1.22
N THR A 115 4.43 0.28 -1.31
CA THR A 115 3.53 -0.29 -2.32
C THR A 115 2.70 0.79 -3.03
N PRO A 116 3.16 1.29 -4.19
CA PRO A 116 2.51 2.37 -4.93
C PRO A 116 1.35 1.90 -5.82
N VAL A 117 0.47 1.06 -5.29
CA VAL A 117 -0.65 0.45 -6.04
C VAL A 117 -1.97 1.13 -5.67
N PRO A 118 -2.71 1.75 -6.61
CA PRO A 118 -4.05 2.26 -6.37
C PRO A 118 -5.01 1.23 -5.78
N GLY A 119 -5.81 1.65 -4.79
CA GLY A 119 -6.84 0.83 -4.18
C GLY A 119 -7.37 1.43 -2.89
N SER A 120 -8.40 0.80 -2.33
CA SER A 120 -9.07 1.31 -1.14
C SER A 120 -8.11 1.34 0.06
N ARG A 121 -8.19 2.40 0.86
CA ARG A 121 -7.38 2.62 2.08
C ARG A 121 -8.24 2.88 3.30
N LEU A 122 -9.41 3.47 3.11
CA LEU A 122 -10.39 3.73 4.16
C LEU A 122 -11.44 2.62 4.11
N LEU A 123 -11.10 1.48 4.71
CA LEU A 123 -11.96 0.31 4.73
C LEU A 123 -13.19 0.62 5.58
N ALA A 124 -14.40 0.42 5.05
CA ALA A 124 -15.63 0.72 5.76
C ALA A 124 -16.82 -0.09 5.23
N ARG A 125 -17.78 -0.41 6.11
CA ARG A 125 -19.03 -1.10 5.75
C ARG A 125 -19.95 -0.25 4.87
N ASP A 126 -19.90 1.06 5.05
CA ASP A 126 -20.72 2.02 4.31
C ASP A 126 -20.04 3.39 4.22
N ALA A 127 -20.62 4.28 3.41
CA ALA A 127 -20.10 5.63 3.19
C ALA A 127 -20.14 6.52 4.46
N GLU A 128 -21.10 6.31 5.36
CA GLU A 128 -21.18 7.08 6.61
C GLU A 128 -20.02 6.71 7.55
N SER A 129 -19.77 5.41 7.73
CA SER A 129 -18.68 4.85 8.50
C SER A 129 -17.33 5.29 7.95
N ARG A 130 -17.16 5.32 6.61
CA ARG A 130 -15.95 5.85 5.95
C ARG A 130 -15.73 7.33 6.26
N ARG A 131 -16.77 8.15 6.13
CA ARG A 131 -16.70 9.59 6.43
C ARG A 131 -16.37 9.83 7.90
N ARG A 132 -16.98 9.06 8.82
CA ARG A 132 -16.68 9.12 10.26
C ARG A 132 -15.24 8.72 10.57
N LEU A 133 -14.71 7.69 9.91
CA LEU A 133 -13.29 7.31 10.04
C LEU A 133 -12.38 8.47 9.61
N CYS A 134 -12.63 9.10 8.46
CA CYS A 134 -11.84 10.27 8.03
C CYS A 134 -11.89 11.42 9.05
N GLN A 135 -13.07 11.71 9.61
CA GLN A 135 -13.22 12.73 10.65
C GLN A 135 -12.43 12.38 11.92
N ALA A 136 -12.47 11.11 12.34
CA ALA A 136 -11.72 10.62 13.48
C ALA A 136 -10.21 10.77 13.27
N VAL A 137 -9.71 10.43 12.08
CA VAL A 137 -8.29 10.59 11.74
C VAL A 137 -7.88 12.05 11.73
N LEU A 138 -8.69 12.94 11.13
CA LEU A 138 -8.43 14.39 11.14
C LEU A 138 -8.32 14.93 12.57
N ALA A 139 -9.32 14.64 13.41
CA ALA A 139 -9.34 15.09 14.80
C ALA A 139 -8.14 14.55 15.59
N TRP A 140 -7.74 13.29 15.34
CA TRP A 140 -6.55 12.71 15.96
C TRP A 140 -5.25 13.39 15.50
N CYS A 141 -5.12 13.75 14.22
CA CYS A 141 -3.96 14.48 13.71
C CYS A 141 -3.85 15.89 14.31
N GLU A 142 -4.99 16.58 14.47
CA GLU A 142 -5.05 17.90 15.14
C GLU A 142 -4.63 17.80 16.61
N LEU A 143 -5.19 16.84 17.35
CA LEU A 143 -4.83 16.59 18.76
C LEU A 143 -3.36 16.18 18.94
N SER A 144 -2.79 15.52 17.93
CA SER A 144 -1.38 15.07 17.94
C SER A 144 -0.42 16.12 17.39
N GLU A 145 -0.90 17.33 17.07
CA GLU A 145 -0.13 18.45 16.51
C GLU A 145 0.69 18.07 15.25
N LEU A 146 0.16 17.18 14.41
CA LEU A 146 0.83 16.76 13.18
C LEU A 146 0.74 17.86 12.12
N SER A 147 1.82 18.04 11.37
CA SER A 147 1.93 19.08 10.35
C SER A 147 0.96 18.88 9.18
N SER A 148 0.71 17.63 8.80
CA SER A 148 -0.14 17.25 7.69
C SER A 148 -0.60 15.79 7.78
N LEU A 149 -1.67 15.49 7.04
CA LEU A 149 -2.21 14.17 6.85
C LEU A 149 -2.33 13.88 5.35
N HIS A 150 -1.79 12.75 4.92
CA HIS A 150 -1.75 12.35 3.52
C HIS A 150 -2.48 11.02 3.34
N LEU A 151 -3.25 10.92 2.26
CA LEU A 151 -3.85 9.69 1.78
C LEU A 151 -3.30 9.42 0.38
N LEU A 152 -2.57 8.33 0.20
CA LEU A 152 -1.91 8.01 -1.07
C LEU A 152 -2.58 6.82 -1.78
N PHE A 153 -2.66 6.92 -3.10
CA PHE A 153 -3.17 5.87 -3.99
C PHE A 153 -4.62 5.45 -3.67
N ALA A 154 -5.43 6.42 -3.23
CA ALA A 154 -6.83 6.28 -2.84
C ALA A 154 -7.72 5.70 -3.95
N SER A 155 -8.74 4.93 -3.56
CA SER A 155 -9.84 4.55 -4.47
C SER A 155 -10.82 5.70 -4.70
N GLU A 156 -11.79 5.51 -5.61
CA GLU A 156 -12.82 6.53 -5.87
C GLU A 156 -13.68 6.78 -4.62
N ALA A 157 -14.04 5.72 -3.90
CA ALA A 157 -14.81 5.84 -2.67
C ALA A 157 -14.05 6.56 -1.53
N ASP A 158 -12.73 6.39 -1.47
CA ASP A 158 -11.85 7.12 -0.56
C ASP A 158 -11.78 8.62 -0.92
N LEU A 159 -11.67 8.95 -2.21
CA LEU A 159 -11.64 10.33 -2.71
C LEU A 159 -12.94 11.06 -2.38
N GLN A 160 -14.09 10.42 -2.59
CA GLN A 160 -15.39 11.00 -2.24
C GLN A 160 -15.51 11.32 -0.74
N ALA A 161 -15.05 10.41 0.12
CA ALA A 161 -15.08 10.63 1.57
C ALA A 161 -14.19 11.81 1.99
N THR A 162 -12.98 11.91 1.44
CA THR A 162 -12.02 12.98 1.76
C THR A 162 -12.43 14.34 1.19
N GLN A 163 -12.94 14.40 -0.05
CA GLN A 163 -13.46 15.63 -0.66
C GLN A 163 -14.65 16.21 0.13
N SER A 164 -15.53 15.36 0.67
CA SER A 164 -16.66 15.81 1.52
C SER A 164 -16.22 16.53 2.81
N LEU A 165 -14.95 16.37 3.19
CA LEU A 165 -14.33 16.98 4.37
C LEU A 165 -13.33 18.09 3.99
N GLY A 166 -13.31 18.53 2.73
CA GLY A 166 -12.47 19.64 2.27
C GLY A 166 -11.00 19.30 2.04
N TRP A 167 -10.64 18.02 1.92
CA TRP A 167 -9.26 17.64 1.61
C TRP A 167 -8.87 18.10 0.20
N MET A 168 -7.58 18.43 0.03
CA MET A 168 -7.03 18.82 -1.27
C MET A 168 -6.52 17.62 -2.05
N GLN A 169 -6.99 17.45 -3.28
CA GLN A 169 -6.53 16.40 -4.17
C GLN A 169 -5.27 16.82 -4.94
N ARG A 170 -4.25 15.95 -4.93
CA ARG A 170 -3.04 16.07 -5.75
C ARG A 170 -3.01 14.95 -6.78
N HIS A 171 -2.86 15.31 -8.05
CA HIS A 171 -2.74 14.33 -9.13
C HIS A 171 -1.28 13.95 -9.38
N THR A 172 -1.06 12.66 -9.69
CA THR A 172 0.21 12.11 -10.16
C THR A 172 -0.03 11.20 -11.35
N VAL A 173 1.00 10.94 -12.16
CA VAL A 173 0.90 10.06 -13.33
C VAL A 173 1.47 8.69 -13.00
N GLN A 174 0.72 7.63 -13.32
CA GLN A 174 1.20 6.25 -13.35
C GLN A 174 0.98 5.65 -14.74
N PHE A 175 1.91 4.81 -15.18
CA PHE A 175 1.78 4.08 -16.45
C PHE A 175 1.36 2.64 -16.14
N HIS A 176 0.14 2.28 -16.52
CA HIS A 176 -0.39 0.93 -16.33
C HIS A 176 -0.48 0.23 -17.67
N TRP A 177 0.04 -0.99 -17.75
CA TRP A 177 -0.21 -1.86 -18.89
C TRP A 177 -1.51 -2.63 -18.65
N GLN A 178 -2.44 -2.54 -19.59
CA GLN A 178 -3.70 -3.27 -19.55
C GLN A 178 -3.74 -4.31 -20.66
N ARG A 179 -4.14 -5.53 -20.31
CA ARG A 179 -4.36 -6.61 -21.28
C ARG A 179 -5.67 -6.34 -22.04
N GLN A 180 -5.58 -5.58 -23.13
CA GLN A 180 -6.73 -5.20 -23.97
C GLN A 180 -7.25 -6.38 -24.82
N GLY A 181 -7.89 -7.37 -24.20
CA GLY A 181 -8.49 -8.52 -24.91
C GLY A 181 -7.51 -9.46 -25.62
N LEU A 182 -6.19 -9.25 -25.43
CA LEU A 182 -5.13 -10.05 -26.04
C LEU A 182 -5.13 -11.47 -25.47
N ARG A 183 -5.30 -12.50 -26.30
CA ARG A 183 -5.41 -13.89 -25.82
C ARG A 183 -4.06 -14.50 -25.50
N ASP A 184 -3.05 -14.13 -26.27
CA ASP A 184 -1.70 -14.66 -26.13
C ASP A 184 -0.63 -13.60 -26.47
N PHE A 185 0.62 -14.05 -26.48
CA PHE A 185 1.75 -13.19 -26.80
C PHE A 185 1.80 -12.79 -28.28
N ASP A 186 1.25 -13.61 -29.19
CA ASP A 186 1.23 -13.27 -30.61
C ASP A 186 0.18 -12.19 -30.92
N ASP A 187 -0.98 -12.22 -30.25
CA ASP A 187 -1.94 -11.11 -30.26
C ASP A 187 -1.27 -9.81 -29.76
N TYR A 188 -0.50 -9.87 -28.67
CA TYR A 188 0.28 -8.72 -28.19
C TYR A 188 1.25 -8.21 -29.25
N LEU A 189 2.04 -9.09 -29.85
CA LEU A 189 2.97 -8.71 -30.92
C LEU A 189 2.26 -8.14 -32.16
N ALA A 190 1.06 -8.60 -32.47
CA ALA A 190 0.26 -8.11 -33.58
C ALA A 190 -0.21 -6.66 -33.39
N SER A 191 -0.39 -6.21 -32.14
CA SER A 191 -0.73 -4.82 -31.80
C SER A 191 0.44 -3.83 -31.98
N LEU A 192 1.67 -4.32 -32.16
CA LEU A 192 2.86 -3.49 -32.30
C LEU A 192 3.20 -3.22 -33.77
N THR A 193 4.01 -2.17 -34.00
CA THR A 193 4.58 -1.91 -35.33
C THR A 193 5.43 -3.08 -35.80
N GLN A 194 5.52 -3.27 -37.13
CA GLN A 194 6.27 -4.38 -37.73
C GLN A 194 7.73 -4.43 -37.26
N GLU A 195 8.37 -3.28 -37.12
CA GLU A 195 9.75 -3.17 -36.63
C GLU A 195 9.89 -3.64 -35.19
N LYS A 196 9.06 -3.13 -34.26
CA LYS A 196 9.05 -3.58 -32.85
C LYS A 196 8.76 -5.07 -32.73
N ARG A 197 7.77 -5.57 -33.47
CA ARG A 197 7.43 -7.00 -33.52
C ARG A 197 8.60 -7.86 -33.97
N LYS A 198 9.30 -7.46 -35.05
CA LYS A 198 10.46 -8.20 -35.58
C LYS A 198 11.60 -8.22 -34.56
N LYS A 199 11.86 -7.08 -33.91
CA LYS A 199 12.90 -6.95 -32.88
C LYS A 199 12.62 -7.87 -31.68
N ILE A 200 11.40 -7.83 -31.12
CA ILE A 200 11.03 -8.68 -29.97
C ILE A 200 11.14 -10.18 -30.33
N ARG A 201 10.69 -10.58 -31.53
CA ARG A 201 10.85 -11.99 -31.98
C ARG A 201 12.32 -12.39 -32.09
N GLN A 202 13.17 -11.51 -32.61
CA GLN A 202 14.61 -11.76 -32.72
C GLN A 202 15.26 -11.89 -31.34
N GLU A 203 14.94 -11.00 -30.40
CA GLU A 203 15.47 -11.04 -29.04
C GLU A 203 15.07 -12.33 -28.31
N ARG A 204 13.80 -12.73 -28.42
CA ARG A 204 13.31 -13.99 -27.83
C ARG A 204 13.99 -15.22 -28.44
N ARG A 205 14.21 -15.22 -29.75
CA ARG A 205 14.94 -16.31 -30.42
C ARG A 205 16.38 -16.41 -29.91
N ARG A 206 17.07 -15.29 -29.73
CA ARG A 206 18.44 -15.27 -29.17
C ARG A 206 18.49 -15.85 -27.75
N VAL A 207 17.49 -15.55 -26.92
CA VAL A 207 17.38 -16.12 -25.56
C VAL A 207 17.25 -17.64 -25.62
N GLN A 208 16.42 -18.16 -26.53
CA GLN A 208 16.27 -19.61 -26.74
C GLN A 208 17.54 -20.25 -27.30
N GLU A 209 18.18 -19.64 -28.30
CA GLU A 209 19.44 -20.11 -28.90
C GLU A 209 20.60 -20.12 -27.88
N ALA A 210 20.56 -19.23 -26.89
CA ALA A 210 21.50 -19.22 -25.77
C ALA A 210 21.20 -20.30 -24.70
N GLY A 211 20.15 -21.12 -24.88
CA GLY A 211 19.78 -22.19 -23.95
C GLY A 211 19.08 -21.71 -22.68
N VAL A 212 18.58 -20.46 -22.65
CA VAL A 212 17.87 -19.93 -21.48
C VAL A 212 16.44 -20.45 -21.46
N SER A 213 16.06 -21.07 -20.34
CA SER A 213 14.72 -21.61 -20.09
C SER A 213 14.04 -20.91 -18.92
N PHE A 214 12.70 -20.95 -18.88
CA PHE A 214 11.89 -20.40 -17.81
C PHE A 214 11.12 -21.51 -17.09
N ARG A 215 11.08 -21.45 -15.75
CA ARG A 215 10.15 -22.22 -14.92
C ARG A 215 9.19 -21.23 -14.25
N HIS A 216 7.91 -21.56 -14.24
CA HIS A 216 6.89 -20.81 -13.51
C HIS A 216 6.50 -21.63 -12.28
N ALA A 217 6.50 -20.98 -11.12
CA ALA A 217 6.03 -21.55 -9.87
C ALA A 217 5.01 -20.58 -9.27
N ARG A 218 3.94 -21.11 -8.67
CA ARG A 218 2.88 -20.32 -8.04
C ARG A 218 2.62 -20.86 -6.65
N GLY A 219 2.45 -19.96 -5.70
CA GLY A 219 2.06 -20.30 -4.34
C GLY A 219 2.94 -21.36 -3.70
N THR A 220 2.32 -22.47 -3.31
CA THR A 220 3.01 -23.59 -2.65
C THR A 220 4.02 -24.31 -3.54
N ASP A 221 4.00 -24.10 -4.86
CA ASP A 221 5.01 -24.65 -5.77
C ASP A 221 6.34 -23.87 -5.71
N ILE A 222 6.35 -22.69 -5.07
CA ILE A 222 7.56 -21.89 -4.89
C ILE A 222 8.36 -22.46 -3.72
N SER A 223 9.52 -23.05 -4.03
CA SER A 223 10.35 -23.67 -3.01
C SER A 223 11.05 -22.64 -2.11
N ALA A 224 11.52 -23.07 -0.94
CA ALA A 224 12.35 -22.22 -0.08
C ALA A 224 13.63 -21.72 -0.78
N GLN A 225 14.19 -22.52 -1.70
CA GLN A 225 15.35 -22.12 -2.50
C GLN A 225 14.99 -21.02 -3.51
N ASP A 226 13.79 -21.08 -4.11
CA ASP A 226 13.29 -20.04 -5.01
C ASP A 226 13.13 -18.71 -4.26
N TRP A 227 12.56 -18.74 -3.05
CA TRP A 227 12.44 -17.55 -2.20
C TRP A 227 13.80 -16.97 -1.80
N ALA A 228 14.75 -17.81 -1.41
CA ALA A 228 16.11 -17.36 -1.08
C ALA A 228 16.81 -16.71 -2.28
N PHE A 229 16.69 -17.32 -3.46
CA PHE A 229 17.26 -16.77 -4.70
C PHE A 229 16.57 -15.46 -5.10
N PHE A 230 15.25 -15.38 -4.97
CA PHE A 230 14.49 -14.15 -5.21
C PHE A 230 14.97 -13.02 -4.29
N TYR A 231 15.12 -13.28 -2.98
CA TYR A 231 15.59 -12.28 -2.04
C TYR A 231 16.99 -11.76 -2.39
N GLN A 232 17.92 -12.66 -2.76
CA GLN A 232 19.25 -12.25 -3.22
C GLN A 232 19.19 -11.32 -4.44
N CYS A 233 18.30 -11.61 -5.40
CA CYS A 233 18.09 -10.74 -6.55
C CYS A 233 17.54 -9.37 -6.13
N TYR A 234 16.52 -9.36 -5.28
CA TYR A 234 15.89 -8.16 -4.75
C TYR A 234 16.90 -7.26 -4.01
N GLU A 235 17.64 -7.83 -3.06
CA GLU A 235 18.64 -7.13 -2.26
C GLU A 235 19.75 -6.56 -3.14
N ARG A 236 20.26 -7.36 -4.09
CA ARG A 236 21.33 -6.92 -5.00
C ARG A 236 20.91 -5.69 -5.81
N THR A 237 19.67 -5.62 -6.29
CA THR A 237 19.18 -4.43 -7.00
C THR A 237 19.24 -3.17 -6.12
N TYR A 238 18.89 -3.26 -4.84
CA TYR A 238 19.00 -2.11 -3.93
C TYR A 238 20.47 -1.69 -3.73
N LEU A 239 21.35 -2.66 -3.49
CA LEU A 239 22.77 -2.41 -3.26
C LEU A 239 23.47 -1.80 -4.48
N GLU A 240 23.16 -2.28 -5.69
CA GLU A 240 23.69 -1.73 -6.95
C GLU A 240 23.27 -0.26 -7.18
N HIS A 241 22.14 0.15 -6.59
CA HIS A 241 21.65 1.53 -6.63
C HIS A 241 21.97 2.33 -5.35
N GLY A 242 22.83 1.82 -4.47
CA GLY A 242 23.30 2.52 -3.27
C GLY A 242 22.25 2.70 -2.18
N ASN A 243 21.16 1.92 -2.22
CA ASN A 243 20.09 1.95 -1.23
C ASN A 243 20.08 0.64 -0.42
N ARG A 244 19.48 0.68 0.77
CA ARG A 244 19.15 -0.54 1.52
C ARG A 244 17.78 -1.07 1.09
N PRO A 245 17.58 -2.39 1.04
CA PRO A 245 16.26 -2.96 0.80
C PRO A 245 15.26 -2.52 1.87
N TYR A 246 14.03 -2.24 1.45
CA TYR A 246 12.93 -1.92 2.37
C TYR A 246 12.35 -3.17 3.04
N LEU A 247 12.21 -4.27 2.29
CA LEU A 247 11.58 -5.50 2.75
C LEU A 247 12.63 -6.47 3.29
N GLN A 248 12.44 -6.91 4.51
CA GLN A 248 13.32 -7.86 5.19
C GLN A 248 13.03 -9.30 4.74
N PRO A 249 13.99 -10.26 4.85
CA PRO A 249 13.76 -11.67 4.52
C PRO A 249 12.52 -12.28 5.19
N GLY A 250 12.23 -11.88 6.44
CA GLY A 250 11.08 -12.34 7.21
C GLY A 250 9.74 -12.03 6.52
N PHE A 251 9.64 -10.89 5.83
CA PHE A 251 8.43 -10.52 5.09
C PHE A 251 8.09 -11.57 4.03
N PHE A 252 9.09 -11.99 3.24
CA PHE A 252 8.87 -12.98 2.18
C PHE A 252 8.52 -14.37 2.73
N ALA A 253 9.10 -14.75 3.88
CA ALA A 253 8.74 -15.98 4.57
C ALA A 253 7.29 -15.96 5.07
N ASP A 254 6.81 -14.82 5.57
CA ASP A 254 5.43 -14.65 6.03
C ASP A 254 4.45 -14.66 4.86
N MET A 255 4.79 -13.96 3.77
CA MET A 255 4.03 -13.99 2.52
C MET A 255 3.87 -15.43 2.00
N ALA A 256 4.95 -16.21 1.96
CA ALA A 256 4.90 -17.60 1.53
C ALA A 256 4.00 -18.49 2.41
N ARG A 257 3.92 -18.20 3.72
CA ARG A 257 3.12 -18.98 4.68
C ARG A 257 1.64 -18.58 4.70
N HIS A 258 1.36 -17.28 4.63
CA HIS A 258 0.04 -16.73 4.92
C HIS A 258 -0.71 -16.24 3.69
N LEU A 259 -0.01 -16.02 2.57
CA LEU A 259 -0.57 -15.52 1.32
C LEU A 259 -0.05 -16.31 0.09
N PRO A 260 -0.21 -17.65 0.05
CA PRO A 260 0.31 -18.46 -1.05
C PRO A 260 -0.55 -18.40 -2.34
N ASP A 261 -1.79 -17.91 -2.31
CA ASP A 261 -2.72 -18.05 -3.45
C ASP A 261 -2.51 -17.06 -4.61
#